data_AF-A0A5J5PRB3-F1
#
_entry.id   AF-A0A5J5PRB3-F1
#
_cell.length_a   1.000
_cell.length_b   1.000
_cell.length_c   1.000
_cell.angle_alpha   90.00
_cell.angle_beta   90.00
_cell.angle_gamma   90.00
#
_symmetry.space_group_name_H-M   'P 1'
#
loop_
_entity.id
_entity.type
_entity.pdbx_description
1 polymer ?
#
loop_
_entity_poly.entity_id
_entity_poly.type
_entity_poly.pdbx_seq_one_letter_code
_entity_poly.pdbx_strand_id
1 'polypeptide(L)'
;MGEENKKIRKEEVIAKLKDDGDFDKLCLKIIRKLKDKLLYIFLRLSNKFNFKLRNNIISAVKQSVALNHLGSENMKVRLLSDAIHDEIRNKVIGQISDSLWEIIRSEGSTRTEITKTVVSHRNNNESKLASCFPQPS
;
A
#
# COMPACT_ATOMS: atom_id res chain seq x y z
N MET A 1 -30.37 -10.87 -52.62
CA MET A 1 -29.16 -11.28 -51.86
C MET A 1 -29.50 -11.11 -50.40
N GLY A 2 -29.72 -12.22 -49.68
CA GLY A 2 -30.09 -12.17 -48.27
C GLY A 2 -28.84 -11.94 -47.42
N GLU A 3 -28.84 -10.87 -46.63
CA GLU A 3 -27.90 -10.72 -45.52
C GLU A 3 -28.21 -11.80 -44.50
N GLU A 4 -27.42 -12.87 -44.54
CA GLU A 4 -27.41 -13.89 -43.50
C GLU A 4 -27.04 -13.20 -42.18
N ASN A 5 -27.98 -13.22 -41.22
CA ASN A 5 -27.75 -12.88 -39.82
C ASN A 5 -26.70 -13.85 -39.25
N LYS A 6 -25.43 -13.58 -39.54
CA LYS A 6 -24.30 -14.37 -39.08
C LYS A 6 -24.21 -14.14 -37.58
N LYS A 7 -24.72 -15.12 -36.82
CA LYS A 7 -24.73 -15.12 -35.36
C LYS A 7 -23.28 -14.97 -34.88
N ILE A 8 -22.90 -13.75 -34.55
CA ILE A 8 -21.53 -13.40 -34.16
C ILE A 8 -21.16 -14.26 -32.95
N ARG A 9 -20.20 -15.17 -33.15
CA ARG A 9 -19.73 -16.08 -32.10
C ARG A 9 -18.78 -15.32 -31.18
N LYS A 10 -18.84 -15.62 -29.87
CA LYS A 10 -18.03 -14.91 -28.85
C LYS A 10 -16.54 -15.00 -29.17
N GLU A 11 -16.12 -16.12 -29.75
CA GLU A 11 -14.75 -16.44 -30.12
C GLU A 11 -14.26 -15.57 -31.29
N GLU A 12 -15.13 -15.26 -32.25
CA GLU A 12 -14.84 -14.39 -33.40
C GLU A 12 -14.67 -12.93 -32.99
N VAL A 13 -15.45 -12.48 -31.99
CA VAL A 13 -15.30 -11.15 -31.37
C VAL A 13 -13.97 -11.05 -30.61
N ILE A 14 -13.62 -12.08 -29.84
CA ILE A 14 -12.35 -12.10 -29.08
C ILE A 14 -11.15 -12.13 -30.04
N ALA A 15 -11.22 -12.87 -31.14
CA ALA A 15 -10.17 -12.93 -32.15
C ALA A 15 -9.96 -11.56 -32.83
N LYS A 16 -11.05 -10.90 -33.27
CA LYS A 16 -10.95 -9.55 -33.86
C LYS A 16 -10.42 -8.51 -32.88
N LEU A 17 -10.89 -8.52 -31.62
CA LEU A 17 -10.40 -7.60 -30.58
C LEU A 17 -8.90 -7.77 -30.27
N LYS A 18 -8.35 -8.98 -30.48
CA LYS A 18 -6.91 -9.25 -30.36
C LYS A 18 -6.13 -8.75 -31.57
N ASP A 19 -6.61 -9.00 -32.79
CA ASP A 19 -5.93 -8.59 -34.03
C ASP A 19 -5.94 -7.07 -34.26
N ASP A 20 -7.02 -6.38 -33.87
CA ASP A 20 -7.15 -4.92 -34.06
C ASP A 20 -6.25 -4.10 -33.11
N GLY A 21 -5.53 -4.74 -32.18
CA GLY A 21 -4.63 -4.08 -31.21
C GLY A 21 -5.35 -3.26 -30.13
N ASP A 22 -6.68 -3.24 -30.14
CA ASP A 22 -7.51 -2.51 -29.18
C ASP A 22 -7.44 -3.12 -27.78
N PHE A 23 -7.28 -4.44 -27.67
CA PHE A 23 -7.09 -5.10 -26.38
C PHE A 23 -5.78 -4.67 -25.71
N ASP A 24 -4.68 -4.60 -26.45
CA ASP A 24 -3.39 -4.13 -25.93
C ASP A 24 -3.46 -2.65 -25.53
N LYS A 25 -4.15 -1.83 -26.32
CA LYS A 25 -4.37 -0.41 -26.02
C LYS A 25 -5.23 -0.21 -24.77
N LEU A 26 -6.22 -1.07 -24.56
CA LEU A 26 -7.06 -1.10 -23.36
C LEU A 26 -6.24 -1.54 -22.13
N CYS A 27 -5.49 -2.64 -22.25
CA CYS A 27 -4.58 -3.13 -21.21
C CYS A 27 -3.55 -2.06 -20.82
N LEU A 28 -2.91 -1.41 -21.78
CA LEU A 28 -1.95 -0.32 -21.53
C LEU A 28 -2.61 0.86 -20.82
N LYS A 29 -3.82 1.29 -21.23
CA LYS A 29 -4.56 2.36 -20.55
C LYS A 29 -4.86 2.01 -19.09
N ILE A 30 -5.28 0.78 -18.82
CA ILE A 30 -5.56 0.30 -17.46
C ILE A 30 -4.26 0.27 -16.64
N ILE A 31 -3.19 -0.31 -17.19
CA ILE A 31 -1.87 -0.38 -16.53
C ILE A 31 -1.33 1.01 -16.21
N ARG A 32 -1.44 1.97 -17.13
CA ARG A 32 -0.99 3.36 -16.89
C ARG A 32 -1.78 4.01 -15.76
N LYS A 33 -3.12 3.93 -15.81
CA LYS A 33 -3.98 4.47 -14.73
C LYS A 33 -3.69 3.83 -13.37
N LEU A 34 -3.42 2.52 -13.33
CA LEU A 34 -3.03 1.82 -12.12
C LEU A 34 -1.65 2.26 -11.62
N LYS A 35 -0.65 2.34 -12.51
CA LYS A 35 0.69 2.82 -12.17
C LYS A 35 0.66 4.24 -11.63
N ASP A 36 -0.06 5.15 -12.26
CA ASP A 36 -0.15 6.55 -11.83
C ASP A 36 -0.79 6.65 -10.43
N LYS A 37 -1.85 5.90 -10.16
CA LYS A 37 -2.49 5.84 -8.84
C LYS A 37 -1.56 5.23 -7.78
N LEU A 38 -0.93 4.10 -8.09
CA LEU A 38 0.00 3.43 -7.17
C LEU A 38 1.20 4.31 -6.88
N LEU A 39 1.76 4.97 -7.89
CA LEU A 39 2.88 5.89 -7.75
C LEU A 39 2.49 7.09 -6.89
N TYR A 40 1.31 7.68 -7.11
CA TYR A 40 0.80 8.77 -6.29
C TYR A 40 0.59 8.35 -4.83
N ILE A 41 -0.02 7.18 -4.60
CA ILE A 41 -0.22 6.64 -3.24
C ILE A 41 1.12 6.38 -2.56
N PHE A 42 2.05 5.73 -3.25
CA PHE A 42 3.38 5.43 -2.73
C PHE A 42 4.14 6.71 -2.38
N LEU A 43 4.14 7.69 -3.28
CA LEU A 43 4.80 8.97 -3.08
C LEU A 43 4.17 9.73 -1.90
N ARG A 44 2.84 9.73 -1.79
CA ARG A 44 2.12 10.39 -0.69
C ARG A 44 2.39 9.74 0.66
N LEU A 45 2.35 8.40 0.72
CA LEU A 45 2.63 7.65 1.95
C LEU A 45 4.08 7.84 2.40
N SER A 46 5.03 7.76 1.46
CA SER A 46 6.45 7.94 1.73
C SER A 46 6.76 9.34 2.25
N ASN A 47 6.22 10.39 1.62
CA ASN A 47 6.39 11.77 2.08
C ASN A 47 5.77 12.02 3.46
N LYS A 48 4.55 11.52 3.68
CA LYS A 48 3.86 11.67 4.98
C LYS A 48 4.63 10.98 6.11
N PHE A 49 5.12 9.77 5.86
CA PHE A 49 5.92 9.02 6.81
C PHE A 49 7.26 9.71 7.10
N ASN A 50 7.98 10.15 6.05
CA ASN A 50 9.26 10.83 6.19
C ASN A 50 9.15 12.13 7.01
N PHE A 51 8.17 12.98 6.69
CA PHE A 51 7.95 14.24 7.41
C PHE A 51 7.64 14.01 8.89
N LYS A 52 6.74 13.07 9.20
CA LYS A 52 6.38 12.73 10.58
C LYS A 52 7.57 12.16 11.36
N LEU A 53 8.33 11.27 10.73
CA LEU A 53 9.52 10.67 11.34
C LEU A 53 10.59 11.72 11.65
N ARG A 54 10.91 12.61 10.69
CA ARG A 54 11.90 13.67 10.87
C ARG A 54 11.54 14.59 12.04
N ASN A 55 10.28 15.03 12.10
CA ASN A 55 9.83 15.93 13.17
C ASN A 55 9.88 15.25 14.55
N ASN A 56 9.53 13.97 14.61
CA ASN A 56 9.63 13.19 15.85
C ASN A 56 11.08 13.02 16.29
N ILE A 57 12.01 12.71 15.38
CA ILE A 57 13.44 12.61 15.70
C ILE A 57 13.96 13.94 16.23
N ILE A 58 13.65 15.06 15.57
CA ILE A 58 14.05 16.40 16.03
C ILE A 58 13.50 16.69 17.44
N SER A 59 12.24 16.35 17.70
CA SER A 59 11.63 16.51 19.02
C SER A 59 12.29 15.63 20.08
N ALA A 60 12.58 14.36 19.75
CA ALA A 60 13.23 13.42 20.65
C ALA A 60 14.66 13.87 21.01
N VAL A 61 15.43 14.34 20.02
CA VAL A 61 16.78 14.90 20.24
C VAL A 61 16.71 16.14 21.13
N LYS A 62 15.78 17.07 20.88
CA LYS A 62 15.63 18.28 21.72
C LYS A 62 15.30 17.94 23.19
N GLN A 63 14.57 16.85 23.43
CA GLN A 63 14.21 16.39 24.76
C GLN A 63 15.23 15.42 25.38
N SER A 64 16.31 15.08 24.67
CA SER A 64 17.30 14.11 25.14
C SER A 64 17.91 14.57 26.46
N VAL A 65 17.94 13.67 27.43
CA VAL A 65 18.59 13.88 28.73
C VAL A 65 20.09 14.03 28.53
N ALA A 66 20.70 13.26 27.62
CA ALA A 66 22.12 13.40 27.29
C ALA A 66 22.44 14.80 26.74
N LEU A 67 21.58 15.36 25.90
CA LEU A 67 21.74 16.72 25.37
C LEU A 67 21.54 17.79 26.45
N ASN A 68 20.50 17.63 27.28
CA ASN A 68 20.10 18.61 28.29
C ASN A 68 20.84 18.47 29.64
N HIS A 69 21.79 17.52 29.76
CA HIS A 69 22.59 17.31 30.96
C HIS A 69 23.58 18.47 31.19
N LEU A 70 23.71 18.93 32.44
CA LEU A 70 24.69 19.97 32.83
C LEU A 70 26.12 19.51 32.51
N GLY A 71 26.83 20.27 31.68
CA GLY A 71 28.18 19.92 31.20
C GLY A 71 28.21 19.10 29.91
N SER A 72 27.07 18.87 29.23
CA SER A 72 27.03 18.30 27.88
C SER A 72 27.83 19.14 26.87
N GLU A 73 27.92 20.46 27.10
CA GLU A 73 28.75 21.42 26.36
C GLU A 73 30.26 21.12 26.42
N ASN A 74 30.71 20.40 27.45
CA ASN A 74 32.11 20.01 27.64
C ASN A 74 32.41 18.58 27.18
N MET A 75 31.40 17.81 26.74
CA MET A 75 31.59 16.46 26.22
C MET A 75 32.15 16.47 24.80
N LYS A 76 32.95 15.44 24.47
CA LYS A 76 33.34 15.20 23.08
C LYS A 76 32.10 14.91 22.24
N VAL A 77 31.98 15.61 21.11
CA VAL A 77 30.85 15.53 20.17
C VAL A 77 30.46 14.09 19.82
N ARG A 78 31.44 13.19 19.63
CA ARG A 78 31.18 11.77 19.33
C ARG A 78 30.46 11.05 20.49
N LEU A 79 30.93 11.23 21.72
CA LEU A 79 30.32 10.61 22.90
C LEU A 79 28.91 11.15 23.16
N LEU A 80 28.72 12.47 22.99
CA LEU A 80 27.41 13.08 23.11
C LEU A 80 26.44 12.56 22.03
N SER A 81 26.92 12.43 20.78
CA SER A 81 26.14 11.87 19.68
C SER A 81 25.75 10.42 19.93
N ASP A 82 26.68 9.57 20.39
CA ASP A 82 26.42 8.16 20.68
C ASP A 82 25.40 8.02 21.82
N ALA A 83 25.54 8.81 22.89
CA ALA A 83 24.60 8.84 24.00
C ALA A 83 23.18 9.28 23.57
N ILE A 84 23.08 10.33 22.76
CA ILE A 84 21.79 10.79 22.18
C ILE A 84 21.20 9.68 21.31
N HIS A 85 22.01 9.05 20.45
CA HIS A 85 21.56 7.99 19.55
C HIS A 85 20.95 6.82 20.32
N ASP A 86 21.63 6.31 21.34
CA ASP A 86 21.14 5.18 22.12
C ASP A 86 19.90 5.53 22.95
N GLU A 87 19.83 6.75 23.48
CA GLU A 87 18.65 7.23 24.21
C GLU A 87 17.41 7.31 23.30
N ILE A 88 17.54 7.90 22.11
CA ILE A 88 16.39 8.12 21.23
C ILE A 88 16.04 6.88 20.39
N ARG A 89 16.98 5.94 20.18
CA ARG A 89 16.80 4.76 19.30
C ARG A 89 15.51 4.01 19.61
N ASN A 90 15.32 3.62 20.88
CA ASN A 90 14.16 2.83 21.29
C ASN A 90 12.85 3.63 21.16
N LYS A 91 12.88 4.93 21.50
CA LYS A 91 11.74 5.84 21.39
C LYS A 91 11.30 6.05 19.94
N VAL A 92 12.26 6.23 19.03
CA VAL A 92 12.01 6.43 17.60
C VAL A 92 11.51 5.13 16.95
N ILE A 93 12.11 3.98 17.26
CA ILE A 93 11.68 2.68 16.73
C ILE A 93 10.25 2.33 17.16
N GLY A 94 9.90 2.56 18.43
CA GLY A 94 8.53 2.38 18.91
C GLY A 94 7.52 3.25 18.15
N GLN A 95 7.83 4.54 18.00
CA GLN A 95 6.97 5.48 17.26
C GLN A 95 6.86 5.19 15.76
N ILE A 96 7.91 4.63 15.15
CA ILE A 96 7.86 4.11 13.77
C ILE A 96 6.84 2.99 13.68
N SER A 97 6.91 2.01 14.60
CA SER A 97 5.97 0.89 14.65
C SER A 97 4.53 1.37 14.81
N ASP A 98 4.29 2.27 15.76
CA ASP A 98 2.96 2.83 16.01
C ASP A 98 2.44 3.64 14.82
N SER A 99 3.29 4.46 14.20
CA SER A 99 2.89 5.24 13.03
C SER A 99 2.60 4.36 11.81
N LEU A 100 3.33 3.26 11.64
CA LEU A 100 3.05 2.28 10.58
C LEU A 100 1.72 1.57 10.85
N TRP A 101 1.46 1.14 12.08
CA TRP A 101 0.18 0.56 12.47
C TRP A 101 -0.98 1.54 12.29
N GLU A 102 -0.80 2.81 12.62
CA GLU A 102 -1.80 3.85 12.39
C GLU A 102 -2.04 4.10 10.90
N ILE A 103 -1.04 3.97 10.02
CA ILE A 103 -1.23 4.05 8.57
C ILE A 103 -2.03 2.84 8.06
N ILE A 104 -1.72 1.64 8.54
CA ILE A 104 -2.44 0.41 8.21
C ILE A 104 -3.89 0.48 8.72
N ARG A 105 -4.08 1.03 9.92
CA ARG A 105 -5.36 1.13 10.60
C ARG A 105 -6.18 2.34 10.13
N SER A 106 -5.59 3.43 9.67
CA SER A 106 -6.29 4.65 9.26
C SER A 106 -7.40 4.34 8.25
N GLU A 107 -8.62 4.84 8.53
CA GLU A 107 -9.76 4.65 7.64
C GLU A 107 -9.52 5.31 6.28
N GLY A 108 -9.50 4.49 5.24
CA GLY A 108 -9.04 4.80 3.90
C GLY A 108 -8.70 3.52 3.13
N SER A 109 -8.43 3.66 1.82
CA SER A 109 -8.41 2.57 0.83
C SER A 109 -7.70 1.29 1.26
N THR A 110 -6.62 1.35 2.04
CA THR A 110 -5.87 0.17 2.49
C THR A 110 -6.69 -0.76 3.39
N ARG A 111 -7.38 -0.25 4.41
CA ARG A 111 -8.26 -1.07 5.27
C ARG A 111 -9.40 -1.63 4.44
N THR A 112 -10.00 -0.81 3.59
CA THR A 112 -11.14 -1.19 2.76
C THR A 112 -10.76 -2.22 1.68
N GLU A 113 -9.56 -2.14 1.11
CA GLU A 113 -9.01 -3.08 0.12
C GLU A 113 -8.62 -4.41 0.76
N ILE A 114 -8.03 -4.41 1.96
CA ILE A 114 -7.76 -5.64 2.73
C ILE A 114 -9.08 -6.33 3.06
N THR A 115 -10.06 -5.59 3.61
CA THR A 115 -11.39 -6.13 3.91
C THR A 115 -12.06 -6.68 2.65
N LYS A 116 -12.03 -5.96 1.53
CA LYS A 116 -12.58 -6.44 0.25
C LYS A 116 -11.89 -7.70 -0.24
N THR A 117 -10.57 -7.82 -0.09
CA THR A 117 -9.79 -8.99 -0.54
C THR A 117 -10.11 -10.22 0.32
N VAL A 118 -10.23 -10.04 1.63
CA VAL A 118 -10.60 -11.12 2.58
C VAL A 118 -12.04 -11.56 2.36
N VAL A 119 -12.97 -10.62 2.19
CA VAL A 119 -14.39 -10.92 1.89
C VAL A 119 -14.53 -11.60 0.53
N SER A 120 -13.78 -11.16 -0.48
CA SER A 120 -13.76 -11.82 -1.80
C SER A 120 -13.28 -13.27 -1.72
N HIS A 121 -12.16 -13.52 -1.00
CA HIS A 121 -11.68 -14.89 -0.79
C HIS A 121 -12.69 -15.76 -0.02
N ARG A 122 -13.36 -15.19 1.00
CA ARG A 122 -14.42 -15.85 1.76
C ARG A 122 -15.70 -16.10 0.95
N ASN A 123 -16.00 -15.31 -0.06
CA ASN A 123 -17.16 -15.56 -0.90
C ASN A 123 -16.83 -16.58 -2.00
N ASN A 124 -15.59 -16.61 -2.46
CA ASN A 124 -15.12 -17.50 -3.52
C ASN A 124 -14.93 -18.94 -3.03
N ASN A 125 -14.53 -19.15 -1.77
CA ASN A 125 -14.50 -20.49 -1.17
C ASN A 125 -15.91 -20.99 -0.79
N GLU A 126 -16.82 -20.14 -0.32
CA GLU A 126 -18.24 -20.48 -0.09
C GLU A 126 -18.95 -20.92 -1.39
N SER A 127 -18.73 -20.20 -2.50
CA SER A 127 -19.30 -20.58 -3.80
C SER A 127 -18.67 -21.85 -4.39
N LYS A 128 -17.38 -22.09 -4.15
CA LYS A 128 -16.76 -23.40 -4.45
C LYS A 128 -17.40 -24.53 -3.65
N LEU A 129 -17.64 -24.33 -2.35
CA LEU A 129 -18.32 -25.32 -1.51
C LEU A 129 -19.76 -25.58 -1.98
N ALA A 130 -20.50 -24.54 -2.37
CA ALA A 130 -21.86 -24.68 -2.89
C ALA A 130 -21.92 -25.44 -4.24
N SER A 131 -20.91 -25.29 -5.11
CA SER A 131 -20.82 -26.04 -6.38
C SER A 131 -20.48 -27.53 -6.22
N CYS A 132 -20.02 -27.95 -5.03
CA CYS A 132 -19.69 -29.34 -4.73
C CYS A 132 -20.90 -30.19 -4.31
N PHE A 133 -22.08 -29.58 -4.10
CA PHE A 133 -23.30 -30.31 -3.76
C PHE A 133 -24.21 -30.47 -4.99
N PRO A 134 -24.57 -31.71 -5.39
CA PRO A 134 -25.47 -31.94 -6.52
C PRO A 134 -26.86 -31.40 -6.19
N GLN A 135 -27.46 -30.69 -7.14
CA GLN A 135 -28.82 -30.15 -7.00
C GLN A 135 -29.84 -31.31 -7.00
N PRO A 136 -30.81 -31.32 -6.07
CA PRO A 136 -31.83 -32.36 -6.03
C PRO A 136 -32.69 -32.32 -7.29
N SER A 137 -32.96 -33.51 -7.84
CA SER A 137 -33.69 -33.74 -9.09
C SER A 137 -35.17 -33.40 -9.00
#